data_AF-A0AAV2YR43-F1
#
_entry.id   AF-A0AAV2YR43-F1
#
_cell.length_a   1.000
_cell.length_b   1.000
_cell.length_c   1.000
_cell.angle_alpha   90.00
_cell.angle_beta   90.00
_cell.angle_gamma   90.00
#
_symmetry.space_group_name_H-M   'P 1'
#
loop_
_entity.id
_entity.type
_entity.pdbx_description
1 polymer ?
#
loop_
_entity_poly.entity_id
_entity_poly.type
_entity_poly.pdbx_seq_one_letter_code
_entity_poly.pdbx_strand_id
1 'polypeptide(L)'
;MIELRQPNVSSVLRQSTPLRPVLSNVTRWSLTFAMIDRYLTICTHPNGIAAVEDLLLHGSSHRQLLELHRTRKTLDSVCQKRQAESATLACARILFDGCVERHPEMAEHLRPRARTVHSPVFESAVIRLIRDLPLGAIDLSPFNQAVSLQQDDGDGDDFAAGLLR
;
A
#
# COMPACT_ATOMS: atom_id res chain seq x y z
N MET A 1 6.12 -12.23 52.01
CA MET A 1 7.08 -11.89 50.94
C MET A 1 6.31 -11.01 49.97
N ILE A 2 6.61 -9.71 49.88
CA ILE A 2 5.89 -8.79 48.98
C ILE A 2 6.61 -8.83 47.65
N GLU A 3 5.97 -9.34 46.61
CA GLU A 3 6.51 -9.24 45.26
C GLU A 3 6.44 -7.77 44.81
N LEU A 4 7.59 -7.20 44.49
CA LEU A 4 7.67 -5.87 43.87
C LEU A 4 7.13 -5.96 42.44
N ARG A 5 6.33 -4.97 42.03
CA ARG A 5 5.88 -4.86 40.64
C ARG A 5 7.08 -4.78 39.71
N GLN A 6 7.13 -5.68 38.73
CA GLN A 6 8.09 -5.61 37.63
C GLN A 6 7.97 -4.24 36.93
N PRO A 7 9.09 -3.60 36.55
CA PRO A 7 9.07 -2.32 35.85
C PRO A 7 8.35 -2.46 34.50
N ASN A 8 7.61 -1.43 34.10
CA ASN A 8 6.91 -1.42 32.82
C ASN A 8 7.92 -1.49 31.66
N VAL A 9 7.67 -2.37 30.70
CA VAL A 9 8.45 -2.52 29.46
C VAL A 9 8.71 -1.16 28.79
N SER A 10 7.72 -0.27 28.76
CA SER A 10 7.90 1.06 28.18
C SER A 10 8.88 1.93 28.96
N SER A 11 8.99 1.78 30.28
CA SER A 11 9.97 2.54 31.08
C SER A 11 11.39 2.00 30.87
N VAL A 12 11.54 0.67 30.79
CA VAL A 12 12.82 0.02 30.53
C VAL A 12 13.34 0.38 29.13
N LEU A 13 12.47 0.32 28.12
CA LEU A 13 12.76 0.77 26.75
C LEU A 13 13.18 2.24 26.66
N ARG A 14 12.62 3.11 27.50
CA ARG A 14 12.95 4.55 27.52
C ARG A 14 14.31 4.84 28.13
N GLN A 15 14.76 4.00 29.05
CA GLN A 15 16.09 4.11 29.63
C GLN A 15 17.15 3.65 28.63
N SER A 16 16.82 2.68 27.78
CA SER A 16 17.74 2.17 26.77
C SER A 16 17.72 2.91 25.43
N THR A 17 16.55 3.40 25.00
CA THR A 17 16.38 4.06 23.68
C THR A 17 15.43 5.26 23.75
N PRO A 18 15.64 6.29 22.91
CA PRO A 18 14.67 7.39 22.76
C PRO A 18 13.43 6.97 21.93
N LEU A 19 13.45 5.77 21.34
CA LEU A 19 12.39 5.30 20.45
C LEU A 19 11.17 4.86 21.26
N ARG A 20 9.98 5.28 20.83
CA ARG A 20 8.72 4.83 21.41
C ARG A 20 8.07 3.78 20.50
N PRO A 21 7.48 2.71 21.07
CA PRO A 21 6.62 1.83 20.32
C PRO A 21 5.48 2.61 19.66
N VAL A 22 5.17 2.27 18.42
CA VAL A 22 4.00 2.79 17.70
C VAL A 22 2.89 1.77 17.86
N LEU A 23 1.73 2.21 18.36
CA LEU A 23 0.56 1.34 18.47
C LEU A 23 -0.16 1.28 17.12
N SER A 24 -0.72 0.12 16.80
CA SER A 24 -1.64 0.00 15.68
C SER A 24 -2.92 0.80 15.97
N ASN A 25 -3.44 1.48 14.96
CA ASN A 25 -4.70 2.21 14.98
C ASN A 25 -5.48 1.71 13.78
N VAL A 26 -6.71 1.31 14.03
CA VAL A 26 -7.59 0.66 13.05
C VAL A 26 -7.89 1.60 11.87
N THR A 27 -7.94 2.91 12.09
CA THR A 27 -8.41 3.88 11.09
C THR A 27 -7.40 4.16 9.96
N ARG A 28 -6.12 3.82 10.13
CA ARG A 28 -5.08 4.19 9.16
C ARG A 28 -4.32 2.97 8.65
N TRP A 29 -4.54 2.64 7.37
CA TRP A 29 -3.99 1.45 6.69
C TRP A 29 -2.47 1.28 6.76
N SER A 30 -1.70 2.35 7.02
CA SER A 30 -0.24 2.30 7.14
C SER A 30 0.27 2.08 8.57
N LEU A 31 -0.57 2.16 9.61
CA LEU A 31 -0.06 2.23 10.98
C LEU A 31 0.45 0.89 11.50
N THR A 32 -0.15 -0.23 11.11
CA THR A 32 0.40 -1.57 11.41
C THR A 32 1.79 -1.76 10.81
N PHE A 33 2.03 -1.19 9.62
CA PHE A 33 3.36 -1.22 9.01
C PHE A 33 4.35 -0.32 9.74
N ALA A 34 3.95 0.90 10.13
CA ALA A 34 4.77 1.80 10.93
C ALA A 34 5.16 1.20 12.29
N MET A 35 4.26 0.40 12.89
CA MET A 35 4.56 -0.39 14.10
C MET A 35 5.67 -1.40 13.85
N ILE A 36 5.60 -2.15 12.74
CA ILE A 36 6.61 -3.17 12.41
C ILE A 36 7.96 -2.51 12.09
N ASP A 37 7.98 -1.45 11.29
CA ASP A 37 9.21 -0.71 10.97
C ASP A 37 9.85 -0.13 12.25
N ARG A 38 9.03 0.40 13.18
CA ARG A 38 9.48 0.84 14.50
C ARG A 38 10.03 -0.31 15.34
N TYR A 39 9.35 -1.45 15.39
CA TYR A 39 9.80 -2.64 16.11
C TYR A 39 11.18 -3.10 15.60
N LEU A 40 11.35 -3.20 14.28
CA LEU A 40 12.62 -3.59 13.68
C LEU A 40 13.72 -2.57 13.98
N THR A 41 13.40 -1.27 13.95
CA THR A 41 14.34 -0.20 14.30
C THR A 41 14.81 -0.31 15.76
N ILE A 42 13.90 -0.64 16.69
CA ILE A 42 14.24 -0.89 18.10
C ILE A 42 15.11 -2.15 18.24
N CYS A 43 14.79 -3.23 17.51
CA CYS A 43 15.57 -4.47 17.52
C CYS A 43 16.97 -4.32 16.94
N THR A 44 17.19 -3.34 16.07
CA THR A 44 18.53 -3.02 15.54
C THR A 44 19.28 -2.00 16.40
N HIS A 45 18.65 -1.46 17.45
CA HIS A 45 19.25 -0.41 18.25
C HIS A 45 20.24 -0.99 19.28
N PRO A 46 21.48 -0.48 19.36
CA PRO A 46 22.55 -1.09 20.16
C PRO A 46 22.19 -1.28 21.63
N ASN A 47 21.55 -0.28 22.23
CA ASN A 47 21.19 -0.29 23.64
C ASN A 47 19.81 -0.92 23.90
N GLY A 48 18.97 -1.02 22.86
CA GLY A 48 17.56 -1.37 22.98
C GLY A 48 17.28 -2.86 23.11
N ILE A 49 18.22 -3.73 22.72
CA ILE A 49 18.02 -5.17 22.64
C ILE A 49 18.13 -5.82 24.02
N ALA A 50 19.22 -5.54 24.75
CA ALA A 50 19.51 -6.17 26.05
C ALA A 50 18.44 -5.89 27.12
N ALA A 51 17.75 -4.75 27.04
CA ALA A 51 16.76 -4.33 28.03
C ALA A 51 15.37 -4.98 27.81
N VAL A 52 15.16 -5.64 26.68
CA VAL A 52 13.82 -6.02 26.18
C VAL A 52 13.83 -7.39 25.49
N GLU A 53 14.96 -8.10 25.59
CA GLU A 53 15.28 -9.33 24.86
C GLU A 53 14.19 -10.39 25.06
N ASP A 54 13.76 -10.61 26.30
CA ASP A 54 12.72 -11.57 26.68
C ASP A 54 11.35 -11.28 26.03
N LEU A 55 11.12 -10.07 25.52
CA LEU A 55 9.86 -9.61 24.94
C LEU A 55 9.92 -9.51 23.42
N LEU A 56 11.07 -9.80 22.80
CA LEU A 56 11.22 -9.80 21.36
C LEU A 56 10.56 -11.04 20.74
N LEU A 57 10.16 -10.92 19.47
CA LEU A 57 9.80 -12.11 18.70
C LEU A 57 11.06 -12.96 18.51
N HIS A 58 10.94 -14.26 18.78
CA HIS A 58 12.06 -15.19 18.71
C HIS A 58 12.08 -15.96 17.39
N GLY A 59 13.30 -16.27 16.92
CA GLY A 59 13.54 -17.29 15.90
C GLY A 59 12.77 -17.11 14.59
N SER A 60 11.79 -17.98 14.36
CA SER A 60 11.00 -18.06 13.12
C SER A 60 10.03 -16.89 12.96
N SER A 61 9.38 -16.43 14.04
CA SER A 61 8.41 -15.32 13.97
C SER A 61 9.08 -14.00 13.58
N HIS A 62 10.30 -13.75 14.07
CA HIS A 62 11.06 -12.57 13.67
C HIS A 62 11.47 -12.63 12.19
N ARG A 63 11.87 -13.80 11.67
CA ARG A 63 12.20 -13.98 10.25
C ARG A 63 10.98 -13.78 9.35
N GLN A 64 9.83 -14.35 9.73
CA GLN A 64 8.56 -14.15 9.01
C GLN A 64 8.17 -12.67 8.99
N LEU A 65 8.34 -11.96 10.11
CA LEU A 65 8.07 -10.54 10.18
C LEU A 65 8.99 -9.72 9.27
N LEU A 66 10.28 -10.05 9.21
CA LEU A 66 11.23 -9.42 8.30
C LEU A 66 10.86 -9.64 6.83
N GLU A 67 10.46 -10.85 6.46
CA GLU A 67 10.01 -11.18 5.10
C GLU A 67 8.75 -10.40 4.74
N LEU A 68 7.73 -10.42 5.61
CA LEU A 68 6.50 -9.66 5.43
C LEU A 68 6.78 -8.16 5.28
N HIS A 69 7.68 -7.62 6.11
CA HIS A 69 8.07 -6.22 6.06
C HIS A 69 8.74 -5.84 4.72
N ARG A 70 9.60 -6.71 4.17
CA ARG A 70 10.23 -6.51 2.85
C ARG A 70 9.20 -6.55 1.73
N THR A 71 8.29 -7.53 1.74
CA THR A 71 7.19 -7.63 0.77
C THR A 71 6.32 -6.39 0.83
N ARG A 72 5.95 -5.94 2.04
CA ARG A 72 5.16 -4.72 2.23
C ARG A 72 5.87 -3.47 1.71
N LYS A 73 7.18 -3.28 1.96
CA LYS A 73 7.96 -2.16 1.38
C LYS A 73 7.94 -2.17 -0.15
N THR A 74 8.05 -3.37 -0.75
CA THR A 74 7.98 -3.53 -2.20
C THR A 74 6.62 -3.08 -2.73
N LEU A 75 5.52 -3.56 -2.14
CA LEU A 75 4.16 -3.19 -2.56
C LEU A 75 3.84 -1.71 -2.30
N ASP A 76 4.35 -1.13 -1.21
CA ASP A 76 4.17 0.29 -0.93
C ASP A 76 4.84 1.16 -2.00
N SER A 77 6.04 0.78 -2.46
CA SER A 77 6.72 1.46 -3.57
C SER A 77 5.91 1.41 -4.88
N VAL A 78 5.18 0.33 -5.12
CA VAL A 78 4.28 0.19 -6.28
C VAL A 78 3.10 1.15 -6.13
N CYS A 79 2.48 1.22 -4.95
CA CYS A 79 1.41 2.16 -4.68
C CYS A 79 1.86 3.62 -4.85
N GLN A 80 3.03 3.98 -4.32
CA GLN A 80 3.60 5.32 -4.48
C GLN A 80 3.85 5.66 -5.95
N LYS A 81 4.46 4.75 -6.72
CA LYS A 81 4.68 4.94 -8.17
C LYS A 81 3.37 5.13 -8.94
N ARG A 82 2.30 4.43 -8.54
CA ARG A 82 0.98 4.57 -9.16
C ARG A 82 0.29 5.89 -8.82
N GLN A 83 0.61 6.50 -7.68
CA GLN A 83 0.05 7.77 -7.23
C GLN A 83 0.83 8.98 -7.75
N ALA A 84 1.96 8.77 -8.41
CA ALA A 84 2.75 9.85 -8.99
C ALA A 84 1.98 10.53 -10.14
N GLU A 85 2.15 11.84 -10.31
CA GLU A 85 1.51 12.62 -11.38
C GLU A 85 1.92 12.14 -12.78
N SER A 86 3.11 11.56 -12.91
CA SER A 86 3.62 10.98 -14.15
C SER A 86 3.13 9.56 -14.43
N ALA A 87 2.30 8.98 -13.55
CA ALA A 87 1.84 7.60 -13.69
C ALA A 87 0.81 7.48 -14.82
N THR A 88 1.20 6.77 -15.89
CA THR A 88 0.30 6.42 -16.99
C THR A 88 -0.43 5.10 -16.70
N LEU A 89 -1.54 4.84 -17.39
CA LEU A 89 -2.22 3.55 -17.34
C LEU A 89 -1.33 2.40 -17.81
N ALA A 90 -0.46 2.67 -18.79
CA ALA A 90 0.57 1.73 -19.23
C ALA A 90 1.52 1.36 -18.08
N CYS A 91 2.04 2.36 -17.35
CA CYS A 91 2.85 2.14 -16.15
C CYS A 91 2.10 1.36 -15.07
N ALA A 92 0.82 1.65 -14.84
CA ALA A 92 0.00 0.91 -13.88
C ALA A 92 -0.13 -0.57 -14.24
N ARG A 93 -0.34 -0.89 -15.52
CA ARG A 93 -0.42 -2.28 -16.02
C ARG A 93 0.90 -3.02 -15.85
N ILE A 94 2.02 -2.40 -16.23
CA ILE A 94 3.37 -2.97 -16.06
C ILE A 94 3.65 -3.29 -14.58
N LEU A 95 3.32 -2.36 -13.68
CA LEU A 95 3.49 -2.55 -12.24
C LEU A 95 2.62 -3.70 -11.70
N PHE A 96 1.37 -3.82 -12.16
CA PHE A 96 0.50 -4.93 -11.79
C PHE A 96 0.97 -6.28 -12.32
N ASP A 97 1.44 -6.34 -13.57
CA ASP A 97 2.01 -7.57 -14.14
C ASP A 97 3.25 -8.00 -13.35
N GLY A 98 4.14 -7.07 -12.99
CA GLY A 98 5.29 -7.36 -12.12
C GLY A 98 4.87 -7.80 -10.70
N CYS A 99 3.80 -7.26 -10.13
CA CYS A 99 3.23 -7.74 -8.88
C CYS A 99 2.73 -9.18 -9.01
N VAL A 100 2.02 -9.54 -10.09
CA VAL A 100 1.51 -10.89 -10.31
C VAL A 100 2.63 -11.90 -10.57
N GLU A 101 3.69 -11.49 -11.26
CA GLU A 101 4.88 -12.32 -11.47
C GLU A 101 5.56 -12.67 -10.14
N ARG A 102 5.69 -11.67 -9.25
CA ARG A 102 6.34 -11.86 -7.94
C ARG A 102 5.43 -12.49 -6.88
N HIS A 103 4.12 -12.24 -6.98
CA HIS A 103 3.08 -12.66 -6.03
C HIS A 103 1.90 -13.24 -6.82
N PRO A 104 1.98 -14.51 -7.26
CA PRO A 104 0.94 -15.16 -8.05
C PRO A 104 -0.44 -15.15 -7.38
N GLU A 105 -0.49 -15.12 -6.05
CA GLU A 105 -1.71 -14.98 -5.25
C GLU A 105 -2.51 -13.70 -5.56
N MET A 106 -1.87 -12.65 -6.07
CA MET A 106 -2.53 -11.40 -6.44
C MET A 106 -3.19 -11.45 -7.83
N ALA A 107 -2.99 -12.54 -8.58
CA ALA A 107 -3.47 -12.69 -9.94
C ALA A 107 -4.99 -12.50 -10.08
N GLU A 108 -5.76 -12.97 -9.10
CA GLU A 108 -7.23 -12.87 -9.10
C GLU A 108 -7.71 -11.41 -9.14
N HIS A 109 -6.91 -10.48 -8.60
CA HIS A 109 -7.28 -9.08 -8.44
C HIS A 109 -6.59 -8.14 -9.43
N LEU A 110 -5.42 -8.53 -9.94
CA LEU A 110 -4.55 -7.64 -10.73
C LEU A 110 -4.45 -8.00 -12.21
N ARG A 111 -4.90 -9.20 -12.62
CA ARG A 111 -4.89 -9.58 -14.04
C ARG A 111 -5.83 -8.70 -14.87
N PRO A 112 -5.61 -8.62 -16.20
CA PRO A 112 -6.45 -7.84 -17.10
C PRO A 112 -7.93 -8.25 -17.12
N ARG A 113 -8.20 -9.49 -16.72
CA ARG A 113 -9.52 -10.11 -16.66
C ARG A 113 -9.97 -10.35 -15.22
N ALA A 114 -9.33 -9.71 -14.25
CA ALA A 114 -9.77 -9.76 -12.86
C ALA A 114 -11.20 -9.21 -12.75
N ARG A 115 -11.98 -9.76 -11.83
CA ARG A 115 -13.39 -9.34 -11.61
C ARG A 115 -13.53 -7.86 -11.26
N THR A 116 -12.46 -7.26 -10.72
CA THR A 116 -12.34 -5.85 -10.36
C THR A 116 -12.17 -4.93 -11.57
N VAL A 117 -11.87 -5.45 -12.77
CA VAL A 117 -11.71 -4.65 -13.99
C VAL A 117 -13.08 -4.22 -14.51
N HIS A 118 -13.38 -2.92 -14.39
CA HIS A 118 -14.67 -2.36 -14.81
C HIS A 118 -14.92 -2.46 -16.31
N SER A 119 -13.92 -2.17 -17.13
CA SER A 119 -14.01 -2.24 -18.60
C SER A 119 -12.91 -3.15 -19.16
N PRO A 120 -13.22 -4.44 -19.39
CA PRO A 120 -12.27 -5.38 -19.98
C PRO A 120 -11.81 -4.98 -21.39
N VAL A 121 -12.65 -4.27 -22.14
CA VAL A 121 -12.32 -3.76 -23.49
C VAL A 121 -11.26 -2.67 -23.39
N PHE A 122 -11.42 -1.73 -22.45
CA PHE A 122 -10.44 -0.68 -22.22
C PHE A 122 -9.09 -1.25 -21.74
N GLU A 123 -9.12 -2.19 -20.80
CA GLU A 123 -7.91 -2.86 -20.31
C GLU A 123 -7.19 -3.62 -21.43
N SER A 124 -7.94 -4.30 -22.31
CA SER A 124 -7.40 -4.94 -23.52
C SER A 124 -6.71 -3.94 -24.45
N ALA A 125 -7.31 -2.78 -24.67
CA ALA A 125 -6.74 -1.71 -25.48
C ALA A 125 -5.42 -1.19 -24.89
N VAL A 126 -5.36 -0.95 -23.57
CA VAL A 126 -4.14 -0.54 -22.87
C VAL A 126 -3.03 -1.58 -23.03
N ILE A 127 -3.35 -2.87 -22.91
CA ILE A 127 -2.37 -3.95 -23.08
C ILE A 127 -1.85 -4.03 -24.52
N ARG A 128 -2.72 -3.82 -25.50
CA ARG A 128 -2.31 -3.76 -26.92
C ARG A 128 -1.37 -2.59 -27.16
N LEU A 129 -1.67 -1.42 -26.60
CA LEU A 129 -0.81 -0.23 -26.68
C LEU A 129 0.57 -0.49 -26.07
N ILE A 130 0.65 -1.10 -24.89
CA ILE A 130 1.94 -1.44 -24.24
C ILE A 130 2.78 -2.40 -25.09
N ARG A 131 2.14 -3.26 -25.87
CA ARG A 131 2.79 -4.25 -26.71
C ARG A 131 3.03 -3.76 -28.15
N ASP A 132 2.80 -2.48 -28.42
CA ASP A 132 2.87 -1.89 -29.75
C ASP A 132 2.02 -2.64 -30.79
N LEU A 133 0.90 -3.21 -30.35
CA LEU A 133 -0.07 -3.92 -31.20
C LEU A 133 -1.15 -2.95 -31.71
N PRO A 134 -1.65 -3.15 -32.94
CA PRO A 134 -2.73 -2.34 -33.47
C PRO A 134 -4.01 -2.52 -32.64
N LEU A 135 -4.72 -1.42 -32.41
CA LEU A 135 -6.04 -1.43 -31.78
C LEU A 135 -7.05 -2.08 -32.73
N GLY A 136 -7.88 -2.97 -32.20
CA GLY A 136 -8.94 -3.61 -32.96
C GLY A 136 -10.22 -2.78 -32.97
N ALA A 137 -11.13 -3.07 -33.90
CA ALA A 137 -12.44 -2.41 -33.96
C ALA A 137 -13.24 -2.51 -32.64
N ILE A 138 -13.08 -3.62 -31.90
CA ILE A 138 -13.71 -3.82 -30.59
C ILE A 138 -13.11 -2.88 -29.54
N ASP A 139 -11.79 -2.65 -29.56
CA ASP A 139 -11.11 -1.76 -28.62
C ASP A 139 -11.50 -0.29 -28.82
N LEU A 140 -11.88 0.07 -30.05
CA LEU A 140 -12.34 1.41 -30.44
C LEU A 140 -13.84 1.63 -30.22
N SER A 141 -14.62 0.56 -30.03
CA SER A 141 -16.07 0.63 -29.82
C SER A 141 -16.50 1.56 -28.66
N PRO A 142 -15.78 1.64 -27.52
CA PRO A 142 -16.15 2.55 -26.43
C PRO A 142 -15.92 4.03 -26.78
N PHE A 143 -15.00 4.33 -27.71
CA PHE A 143 -14.69 5.69 -28.15
C PHE A 143 -15.59 6.16 -29.30
N ASN A 144 -16.19 5.22 -30.04
CA ASN A 144 -17.14 5.51 -31.12
C ASN A 144 -18.55 5.83 -30.60
N GLN A 145 -18.87 5.42 -29.37
CA GLN A 145 -19.94 6.05 -28.60
C GLN A 145 -19.38 7.34 -28.04
N ALA A 146 -19.39 8.41 -28.84
CA ALA A 146 -19.25 9.75 -28.31
C ALA A 146 -20.29 9.87 -27.19
N VAL A 147 -19.77 9.94 -25.96
CA VAL A 147 -20.54 10.22 -24.76
C VAL A 147 -21.30 11.50 -25.08
N SER A 148 -22.62 11.42 -25.21
CA SER A 148 -23.46 12.53 -24.80
C SER A 148 -23.12 12.75 -23.35
N LEU A 149 -22.10 13.57 -23.10
CA LEU A 149 -21.89 14.15 -21.79
C LEU A 149 -23.18 14.93 -21.62
N GLN A 150 -24.13 14.37 -20.88
CA GLN A 150 -25.13 15.18 -20.25
C GLN A 150 -24.29 16.21 -19.51
N GLN A 151 -24.28 17.44 -20.04
CA GLN A 151 -23.97 18.61 -19.27
C GLN A 151 -24.97 18.52 -18.14
N ASP A 152 -24.52 17.98 -17.01
CA ASP A 152 -25.21 18.22 -15.76
C ASP A 152 -24.95 19.71 -15.53
N ASP A 153 -25.87 20.53 -16.03
CA ASP A 153 -26.05 21.93 -15.63
C ASP A 153 -26.49 21.92 -14.17
N GLY A 154 -25.63 21.39 -13.30
CA GLY A 154 -25.71 21.49 -11.87
C GLY A 154 -25.20 22.87 -11.49
N ASP A 155 -26.08 23.86 -11.62
CA ASP A 155 -26.04 25.11 -10.86
C ASP A 155 -26.05 24.75 -9.37
N GLY A 156 -24.88 24.39 -8.86
CA GLY A 156 -24.66 23.96 -7.49
C GLY A 156 -23.49 24.74 -6.97
N ASP A 157 -23.80 25.88 -6.34
CA ASP A 157 -22.88 26.71 -5.57
C ASP A 157 -21.83 25.83 -4.87
N ASP A 158 -20.57 25.93 -5.30
CA ASP A 158 -19.47 25.28 -4.62
C ASP A 158 -19.37 25.86 -3.20
N PHE A 159 -19.88 25.10 -2.23
CA PHE A 159 -19.91 25.44 -0.82
C PHE A 159 -18.50 25.81 -0.30
N ALA A 160 -17.45 25.21 -0.86
CA ALA A 160 -16.07 25.53 -0.49
C ALA A 160 -15.64 26.91 -1.02
N ALA A 161 -16.06 27.29 -2.23
CA ALA A 161 -15.83 28.63 -2.78
C ALA A 161 -16.56 29.72 -1.98
N GLY A 162 -17.72 29.40 -1.39
CA GLY A 162 -18.49 30.31 -0.53
C GLY A 162 -17.85 30.59 0.85
N LEU A 163 -17.02 29.66 1.35
CA LEU A 163 -16.33 29.79 2.65
C LEU A 163 -15.05 30.64 2.61
N LEU A 164 -14.54 30.94 1.41
CA LEU A 164 -13.28 31.66 1.21
C LEU A 164 -13.46 33.12 0.79
N ARG A 165 -14.69 33.68 0.91
CA ARG A 165 -14.96 35.11 0.75
C ARG A 165 -14.90 35.86 2.07
#